data_AF-A0AA40BR40-F1
#
_entry.id   AF-A0AA40BR40-F1
#
_cell.length_a   1.000
_cell.length_b   1.000
_cell.length_c   1.000
_cell.angle_alpha   90.00
_cell.angle_beta   90.00
_cell.angle_gamma   90.00
#
_symmetry.space_group_name_H-M   'P 1'
#
loop_
_entity.id
_entity.type
_entity.pdbx_description
1 polymer ?
#
loop_
_entity_poly.entity_id
_entity_poly.type
_entity_poly.pdbx_seq_one_letter_code
_entity_poly.pdbx_strand_id
1 'polypeptide(L)' 'SCPDGQVCIPLPKGCQEICVVPRMCGGIAAIDCDDGFRCIDNPLDNCDPLKGGADCGGICI' A
#
# COMPACT_ATOMS: atom_id res chain seq x y z
N SER A 1 -12.50 -12.61 3.50
CA SER A 1 -11.06 -12.57 3.80
C SER A 1 -10.32 -12.81 2.49
N CYS A 2 -9.16 -12.16 2.30
CA CYS A 2 -8.34 -12.44 1.13
C CYS A 2 -7.67 -13.82 1.26
N PRO A 3 -7.41 -14.51 0.13
CA PRO A 3 -6.53 -15.67 0.08
C PRO A 3 -5.17 -15.41 0.74
N ASP A 4 -4.50 -16.50 1.16
CA ASP A 4 -3.17 -16.41 1.77
C ASP A 4 -2.18 -15.65 0.87
N GLY A 5 -1.45 -14.70 1.48
CA GLY A 5 -0.49 -13.85 0.78
C GLY A 5 -1.08 -12.62 0.10
N GLN A 6 -2.38 -12.33 0.30
CA GLN A 6 -3.02 -11.11 -0.19
C GLN A 6 -3.49 -10.21 0.95
N VAL A 7 -3.53 -8.90 0.68
CA VAL A 7 -3.99 -7.87 1.62
C VAL A 7 -5.23 -7.17 1.08
N CYS A 8 -6.15 -6.83 1.99
CA CYS A 8 -7.33 -6.06 1.67
C CYS A 8 -7.00 -4.56 1.73
N ILE A 9 -7.30 -3.82 0.66
CA ILE A 9 -7.04 -2.38 0.58
C ILE A 9 -8.37 -1.61 0.64
N PRO A 10 -8.50 -0.60 1.52
CA PRO A 10 -9.69 0.23 1.63
C PRO A 10 -9.82 1.16 0.42
N LEU A 11 -10.76 0.87 -0.48
CA LEU A 11 -11.22 1.80 -1.50
C LEU A 11 -12.36 2.68 -0.95
N PRO A 12 -12.70 3.82 -1.59
CA PRO A 12 -13.81 4.70 -1.19
C PRO A 12 -15.19 4.03 -1.14
N LYS A 13 -15.32 2.77 -1.59
CA LYS A 13 -16.50 1.91 -1.37
C LYS A 13 -16.40 0.99 -0.15
N GLY A 14 -15.49 1.28 0.79
CA GLY A 14 -15.25 0.45 1.98
C GLY A 14 -14.26 -0.70 1.72
N CYS A 15 -13.76 -1.31 2.79
CA CYS A 15 -12.79 -2.42 2.81
C CYS A 15 -13.34 -3.74 2.25
N GLN A 16 -13.98 -3.74 1.08
CA GLN A 16 -14.70 -4.93 0.64
C GLN A 16 -14.17 -5.69 -0.57
N GLU A 17 -13.46 -5.17 -1.57
CA GLU A 17 -13.30 -6.05 -2.76
C GLU A 17 -12.01 -5.90 -3.60
N ILE A 18 -10.88 -5.47 -3.04
CA ILE A 18 -9.59 -5.75 -3.71
C ILE A 18 -8.62 -6.45 -2.76
N CYS A 19 -8.31 -7.69 -3.12
CA CYS A 19 -7.21 -8.45 -2.57
C CYS A 19 -6.03 -8.33 -3.54
N VAL A 20 -4.98 -7.64 -3.11
CA VAL A 20 -3.74 -7.53 -3.90
C VAL A 20 -2.64 -8.36 -3.28
N VAL A 21 -1.70 -8.82 -4.10
CA VAL A 21 -0.40 -9.27 -3.61
C VAL A 21 0.35 -8.01 -3.19
N PRO A 22 0.68 -7.82 -1.90
CA PRO A 22 1.35 -6.61 -1.44
C PRO A 22 2.75 -6.53 -2.06
N ARG A 23 2.97 -5.52 -2.89
CA ARG A 23 4.30 -5.14 -3.38
C ARG A 23 4.71 -3.83 -2.75
N MET A 24 5.82 -3.85 -2.02
CA MET A 24 6.33 -2.68 -1.32
C MET A 24 6.77 -1.61 -2.32
N CYS A 25 6.48 -0.35 -2.01
CA CYS A 25 6.97 0.83 -2.70
C CYS A 25 7.29 1.95 -1.69
N GLY A 26 7.86 3.06 -2.15
CA GLY A 26 8.23 4.19 -1.31
C GLY A 26 9.31 3.84 -0.30
N GLY A 27 9.16 4.32 0.93
CA GLY A 27 10.15 4.19 1.99
C GLY A 27 11.40 5.04 1.77
N ILE A 28 12.39 4.91 2.68
CA ILE A 28 13.72 5.54 2.57
C ILE A 28 14.39 5.26 1.21
N ALA A 29 14.12 4.08 0.66
CA ALA A 29 14.70 3.62 -0.59
C ALA A 29 14.00 4.17 -1.85
N ALA A 30 12.89 4.91 -1.69
CA ALA A 30 12.08 5.46 -2.78
C ALA A 30 11.78 4.40 -3.86
N ILE A 31 11.32 3.22 -3.43
CA ILE A 31 11.06 2.09 -4.33
C ILE A 31 9.87 2.42 -5.23
N ASP A 32 10.09 2.43 -6.54
CA ASP A 32 9.04 2.63 -7.52
C ASP A 32 8.21 1.36 -7.75
N CYS A 33 6.97 1.57 -8.19
CA CYS A 33 6.11 0.50 -8.68
C CYS A 33 6.39 0.22 -10.16
N ASP A 34 6.08 -1.01 -10.60
CA ASP A 34 6.11 -1.35 -12.02
C ASP A 34 5.14 -0.46 -12.83
N ASP A 35 5.37 -0.38 -14.14
CA ASP A 35 4.55 0.42 -15.05
C ASP A 35 3.06 0.09 -14.93
N GLY A 36 2.23 1.13 -14.77
CA GLY A 36 0.78 1.01 -14.63
C GLY A 36 0.28 0.88 -13.19
N PHE A 37 1.17 0.74 -12.20
CA PHE A 37 0.83 0.70 -10.79
C PHE A 37 1.11 2.03 -10.09
N ARG A 38 0.37 2.31 -9.03
CA ARG A 38 0.55 3.49 -8.19
C ARG A 38 0.94 3.07 -6.78
N CYS A 39 1.94 3.75 -6.24
CA CYS A 39 2.29 3.59 -4.84
C CYS A 39 1.25 4.32 -3.97
N ILE A 40 0.56 3.57 -3.11
CA ILE A 40 -0.33 4.13 -2.09
C ILE A 40 0.22 3.85 -0.70
N ASP A 41 -0.08 4.73 0.25
CA ASP A 41 0.28 4.53 1.64
C ASP A 41 -0.29 3.22 2.18
N ASN A 42 0.50 2.49 2.96
CA ASN A 42 0.12 1.16 3.42
C ASN A 42 -0.91 1.27 4.56
N PRO A 43 -2.18 0.89 4.33
CA PRO A 43 -3.24 1.03 5.34
C PRO A 43 -3.07 0.08 6.54
N LEU A 44 -2.11 -0.84 6.46
CA LEU A 44 -1.83 -1.83 7.51
C LEU A 44 -0.68 -1.39 8.42
N ASP A 45 0.02 -0.30 8.12
CA ASP A 45 1.01 0.25 9.03
C ASP A 45 0.47 1.47 9.80
N ASN A 46 1.26 1.91 10.78
CA ASN A 46 0.99 3.09 11.59
C ASN A 46 1.87 4.28 11.17
N CYS A 47 2.50 4.18 10.00
CA CYS A 47 3.41 5.17 9.47
C CYS A 47 2.59 6.14 8.62
N ASP A 48 2.30 7.32 9.17
CA ASP A 48 1.53 8.33 8.45
C ASP A 48 2.49 9.32 7.75
N PRO A 49 2.61 9.29 6.41
CA PRO A 49 3.51 10.18 5.68
C PRO A 49 3.15 11.66 5.85
N LEU A 50 1.88 11.98 6.19
CA LEU A 50 1.43 13.35 6.46
C LEU A 50 1.78 13.84 7.87
N LYS A 51 2.22 12.95 8.77
CA LYS A 51 2.65 13.28 10.15
C LYS A 51 4.16 13.20 10.35
N GLY A 52 4.95 13.25 9.28
CA GLY A 52 6.41 13.31 9.33
C GLY A 52 7.12 12.05 8.83
N GLY A 53 6.39 11.10 8.25
CA GLY A 53 6.96 9.90 7.66
C GLY A 53 7.27 10.03 6.17
N ALA A 54 8.21 10.90 5.79
CA ALA A 54 8.68 10.97 4.40
C ALA A 54 9.20 9.60 3.87
N ASP A 55 9.58 8.74 4.81
CA ASP A 55 10.14 7.41 4.63
C ASP A 55 9.11 6.27 4.85
N CYS A 56 7.80 6.57 4.85
CA CYS A 56 6.79 5.53 4.98
C CYS A 56 6.73 4.65 3.73
N GLY A 57 6.62 3.34 3.96
CA GLY A 57 6.44 2.35 2.90
C GLY A 57 4.99 2.32 2.44
N GLY A 58 4.79 2.07 1.16
CA GLY A 58 3.48 1.91 0.54
C GLY A 58 3.29 0.53 -0.08
N ILE A 59 2.15 0.36 -0.74
CA ILE A 59 1.80 -0.81 -1.54
C ILE A 59 1.48 -0.38 -2.98
N CYS A 60 2.04 -1.09 -3.97
CA CYS A 60 1.69 -0.91 -5.38
C CYS A 60 0.32 -1.52 -5.70
N ILE A 61 -0.57 -0.71 -6.31
CA ILE A 61 -1.89 -1.13 -6.81
C ILE A 61 -2.20 -0.63 -8.21
#